data_AF-A0A940L7V2-F1
#
_entry.id   AF-A0A940L7V2-F1
#
_cell.length_a   1.000
_cell.length_b   1.000
_cell.length_c   1.000
_cell.angle_alpha   90.00
_cell.angle_beta   90.00
_cell.angle_gamma   90.00
#
_symmetry.space_group_name_H-M   'P 1'
#
loop_
_entity.id
_entity.type
_entity.pdbx_description
1 polymer ?
#
loop_
_entity_poly.entity_id
_entity_poly.type
_entity_poly.pdbx_seq_one_letter_code
_entity_poly.pdbx_strand_id
1 'polypeptide(L)'
;MKQKNKITVLIMLLAAASVLVQSCGKDNMKYPSSTLSGRFTYQGQPVGLIHTNPDVIGSANTATLLLQQVKGDQPVYGAGEVRVYAKHDGSFTAKFFDGEYNMRTQTNRNPFEDFTTPKAITVNGNTDLGNIEVVPYWWMSNFQTTYTGGVFTANFNLTKVSTNSARTLERVYIFLSPTNTPDIQSATIGLAKNWTPGTNSGGIVVPAANGSGSNTCTVKLDLVALVNSTATADKDAVQKLTSFGGNRTIFATVAVKTTGINDALYSDAIQLQLP
;
A
#
# COMPACT_ATOMS: atom_id res chain seq x y z
N MET A 1 -49.70 -61.08 12.57
CA MET A 1 -48.78 -60.54 11.54
C MET A 1 -48.50 -59.02 11.62
N LYS A 2 -49.13 -58.21 12.49
CA LYS A 2 -48.95 -56.73 12.53
C LYS A 2 -47.72 -56.18 13.29
N GLN A 3 -47.02 -57.00 14.09
CA GLN A 3 -45.96 -56.52 14.99
C GLN A 3 -44.58 -56.40 14.30
N LYS A 4 -44.28 -57.28 13.32
CA LYS A 4 -43.02 -57.25 12.55
C LYS A 4 -42.88 -55.95 11.73
N ASN A 5 -43.96 -55.45 11.13
CA ASN A 5 -43.94 -54.20 10.34
C ASN A 5 -43.65 -52.96 11.19
N LYS A 6 -44.05 -52.93 12.47
CA LYS A 6 -43.79 -51.79 13.36
C LYS A 6 -42.33 -51.71 13.78
N ILE A 7 -41.70 -52.87 14.03
CA ILE A 7 -40.28 -52.95 14.39
C ILE A 7 -39.40 -52.55 13.18
N THR A 8 -39.73 -53.02 11.97
CA THR A 8 -39.00 -52.65 10.76
C THR A 8 -39.12 -51.15 10.43
N VAL A 9 -40.31 -50.56 10.60
CA VAL A 9 -40.50 -49.11 10.41
C VAL A 9 -39.73 -48.29 11.46
N LEU A 10 -39.70 -48.74 12.72
CA LEU A 10 -38.94 -48.08 13.77
C LEU A 10 -37.43 -48.13 13.52
N ILE A 11 -36.90 -49.25 13.02
CA ILE A 11 -35.49 -49.40 12.65
C ILE A 11 -35.14 -48.49 11.45
N MET A 12 -36.02 -48.39 10.45
CA MET A 12 -35.81 -47.45 9.33
C MET A 12 -35.84 -45.99 9.77
N LEU A 13 -36.72 -45.60 10.69
CA LEU A 13 -36.76 -44.25 11.25
C LEU A 13 -35.51 -43.94 12.08
N LEU A 14 -35.00 -44.90 12.86
CA LEU A 14 -33.76 -44.74 13.62
C LEU A 14 -32.53 -44.60 12.71
N ALA A 15 -32.48 -45.36 11.62
CA ALA A 15 -31.44 -45.26 10.61
C ALA A 15 -31.50 -43.94 9.81
N ALA A 16 -32.70 -43.44 9.51
CA ALA A 16 -32.86 -42.12 8.89
C ALA A 16 -32.46 -40.99 9.86
N ALA A 17 -32.84 -41.10 11.14
CA ALA A 17 -32.45 -40.14 12.17
C ALA A 17 -30.92 -40.11 12.40
N SER A 18 -30.23 -41.25 12.35
CA SER A 18 -28.77 -41.31 12.50
C SER A 18 -27.98 -40.74 11.33
N VAL A 19 -28.59 -40.63 10.14
CA VAL A 19 -28.03 -39.90 9.00
C VAL A 19 -28.22 -38.39 9.16
N LEU A 20 -29.32 -37.94 9.78
CA LEU A 20 -29.60 -36.52 10.00
C LEU A 20 -28.70 -35.86 11.06
N VAL A 21 -28.27 -36.58 12.10
CA VAL A 21 -27.32 -36.04 13.12
C VAL A 21 -25.88 -35.89 12.61
N GLN A 22 -25.50 -36.52 11.50
CA GLN A 22 -24.16 -36.36 10.91
C GLN A 22 -24.03 -35.12 10.00
N SER A 23 -25.15 -34.42 9.73
CA SER A 23 -25.17 -33.26 8.84
C SER A 23 -24.79 -31.94 9.51
N CYS A 24 -24.66 -31.87 10.84
CA CYS A 24 -24.41 -30.61 11.55
C CYS A 24 -22.93 -30.21 11.68
N GLY A 25 -21.97 -31.06 11.27
CA GLY A 25 -20.54 -30.82 11.53
C GLY A 25 -19.68 -30.51 10.31
N LYS A 26 -20.20 -30.63 9.09
CA LYS A 26 -19.36 -30.63 7.88
C LYS A 26 -19.04 -29.23 7.33
N ASP A 27 -19.68 -28.19 7.85
CA ASP A 27 -19.54 -26.80 7.39
C ASP A 27 -18.93 -25.87 8.45
N ASN A 28 -18.03 -26.40 9.29
CA ASN A 28 -17.30 -25.62 10.30
C ASN A 28 -15.88 -25.31 9.82
N MET A 29 -15.75 -24.54 8.73
CA MET A 29 -14.46 -23.89 8.48
C MET A 29 -14.27 -22.77 9.51
N LYS A 30 -13.35 -22.97 10.45
CA LYS A 30 -12.97 -21.95 11.43
C LYS A 30 -12.34 -20.78 10.67
N TYR A 31 -12.77 -19.55 10.95
CA TYR A 31 -12.15 -18.36 10.37
C TYR A 31 -10.78 -18.08 11.03
N PRO A 32 -9.83 -17.43 10.33
CA PRO A 32 -8.58 -16.99 10.92
C PRO A 32 -8.86 -15.98 12.06
N SER A 33 -8.49 -16.33 13.29
CA SER A 33 -8.73 -15.49 14.48
C SER A 33 -7.51 -14.64 14.87
N SER A 34 -6.32 -15.12 14.52
CA SER A 34 -5.05 -14.57 14.97
C SER A 34 -4.69 -13.32 14.19
N THR A 35 -3.99 -12.40 14.84
CA THR A 35 -3.65 -11.10 14.27
C THR A 35 -2.15 -11.02 14.12
N LEU A 36 -1.70 -10.79 12.89
CA LEU A 36 -0.32 -10.43 12.61
C LEU A 36 -0.23 -8.93 12.35
N SER A 37 0.71 -8.26 12.98
CA SER A 37 0.96 -6.83 12.79
C SER A 37 2.45 -6.51 12.73
N GLY A 38 2.78 -5.33 12.23
CA GLY A 38 4.13 -4.81 12.16
C GLY A 38 4.16 -3.50 11.39
N ARG A 39 5.35 -2.90 11.28
CA ARG A 39 5.55 -1.66 10.51
C ARG A 39 6.90 -1.66 9.79
N PHE A 40 6.93 -1.20 8.55
CA PHE A 40 8.18 -0.97 7.83
C PHE A 40 8.86 0.32 8.29
N THR A 41 10.14 0.22 8.62
CA THR A 41 10.97 1.37 9.01
C THR A 41 12.29 1.42 8.26
N TYR A 42 12.85 2.63 8.20
CA TYR A 42 14.24 2.85 7.85
C TYR A 42 14.83 3.83 8.86
N GLN A 43 15.91 3.43 9.53
CA GLN A 43 16.55 4.12 10.64
C GLN A 43 15.55 4.51 11.73
N GLY A 44 14.61 3.60 12.01
CA GLY A 44 13.53 3.81 12.98
C GLY A 44 12.42 4.78 12.55
N GLN A 45 12.51 5.37 11.36
CA GLN A 45 11.45 6.21 10.80
C GLN A 45 10.49 5.40 9.94
N PRO A 46 9.16 5.65 9.98
CA PRO A 46 8.19 4.97 9.13
C PRO A 46 8.50 5.16 7.64
N VAL A 47 8.36 4.08 6.86
CA VAL A 47 8.50 4.16 5.39
C VAL A 47 7.17 4.56 4.78
N GLY A 48 7.17 5.66 4.02
CA GLY A 48 6.00 6.16 3.31
C GLY A 48 5.63 5.30 2.10
N LEU A 49 4.47 4.66 2.13
CA LEU A 49 3.94 3.79 1.08
C LEU A 49 2.70 4.40 0.42
N ILE A 50 2.24 3.79 -0.67
CA ILE A 50 1.02 4.22 -1.35
C ILE A 50 -0.18 4.26 -0.41
N HIS A 51 -1.03 5.29 -0.57
CA HIS A 51 -2.21 5.48 0.29
C HIS A 51 -3.33 4.49 -0.01
N THR A 52 -3.52 4.18 -1.30
CA THR A 52 -4.54 3.26 -1.78
C THR A 52 -3.87 2.10 -2.51
N ASN A 53 -4.18 0.88 -2.08
CA ASN A 53 -3.78 -0.33 -2.77
C ASN A 53 -4.95 -0.77 -3.65
N PRO A 54 -4.88 -0.65 -4.99
CA PRO A 54 -5.99 -1.04 -5.85
C PRO A 54 -6.16 -2.56 -5.86
N ASP A 55 -7.39 -3.03 -5.66
CA ASP A 55 -7.75 -4.44 -5.54
C ASP A 55 -7.65 -5.23 -6.87
N VAL A 56 -7.53 -6.55 -6.71
CA VAL A 56 -7.29 -7.76 -7.54
C VAL A 56 -7.43 -7.77 -9.07
N ILE A 57 -7.94 -6.75 -9.77
CA ILE A 57 -8.23 -6.81 -11.23
C ILE A 57 -7.37 -5.84 -12.08
N GLY A 58 -6.40 -5.13 -11.49
CA GLY A 58 -5.52 -4.19 -12.22
C GLY A 58 -4.03 -4.43 -12.01
N SER A 59 -3.23 -4.11 -13.04
CA SER A 59 -1.74 -4.20 -13.06
C SER A 59 -1.00 -3.41 -11.97
N ALA A 60 -1.73 -2.63 -11.15
CA ALA A 60 -1.21 -1.71 -10.14
C ALA A 60 -1.24 -2.26 -8.69
N ASN A 61 -1.60 -3.53 -8.49
CA ASN A 61 -1.67 -4.13 -7.15
C ASN A 61 -0.24 -4.32 -6.57
N THR A 62 0.04 -3.76 -5.39
CA THR A 62 1.36 -3.76 -4.73
C THR A 62 1.26 -4.31 -3.32
N ALA A 63 0.89 -5.60 -3.18
CA ALA A 63 0.95 -6.23 -1.87
C ALA A 63 2.38 -6.11 -1.34
N THR A 64 2.54 -5.51 -0.16
CA THR A 64 3.87 -5.25 0.40
C THR A 64 4.55 -6.57 0.76
N LEU A 65 3.76 -7.49 1.32
CA LEU A 65 4.20 -8.81 1.77
C LEU A 65 3.36 -9.92 1.17
N LEU A 66 4.01 -11.07 1.04
CA LEU A 66 3.43 -12.36 0.68
C LEU A 66 3.79 -13.35 1.78
N LEU A 67 2.77 -13.95 2.39
CA LEU A 67 2.94 -14.92 3.46
C LEU A 67 2.47 -16.29 3.00
N GLN A 68 3.42 -17.22 2.94
CA GLN A 68 3.15 -18.62 2.61
C GLN A 68 3.09 -19.42 3.91
N GLN A 69 1.97 -20.10 4.17
CA GLN A 69 1.90 -21.02 5.30
C GLN A 69 2.75 -22.26 4.99
N VAL A 70 3.61 -22.64 5.93
CA VAL A 70 4.46 -23.82 5.84
C VAL A 70 3.87 -24.95 6.71
N LYS A 71 3.30 -24.58 7.85
CA LYS A 71 2.72 -25.51 8.83
C LYS A 71 1.69 -24.79 9.70
N GLY A 72 0.68 -25.49 10.20
CA GLY A 72 -0.28 -24.92 11.15
C GLY A 72 -1.47 -25.82 11.40
N ASP A 73 -2.48 -25.26 12.06
CA ASP A 73 -3.69 -26.00 12.50
C ASP A 73 -4.59 -26.43 11.34
N GLN A 74 -4.51 -25.73 10.21
CA GLN A 74 -5.20 -26.11 8.98
C GLN A 74 -4.21 -26.85 8.06
N PRO A 75 -4.63 -27.92 7.38
CA PRO A 75 -3.73 -28.63 6.48
C PRO A 75 -3.34 -27.72 5.31
N VAL A 76 -2.04 -27.68 5.01
CA VAL A 76 -1.49 -26.88 3.90
C VAL A 76 -1.53 -27.74 2.64
N TYR A 77 -2.52 -27.49 1.78
CA TYR A 77 -2.73 -28.28 0.56
C TYR A 77 -2.02 -27.74 -0.69
N GLY A 78 -1.30 -26.61 -0.59
CA GLY A 78 -0.59 -26.01 -1.72
C GLY A 78 0.20 -24.76 -1.35
N ALA A 79 0.98 -24.24 -2.31
CA ALA A 79 1.86 -23.07 -2.17
C ALA A 79 1.12 -21.73 -2.33
N GLY A 80 -0.07 -21.60 -1.74
CA GLY A 80 -0.82 -20.35 -1.75
C GLY A 80 -0.18 -19.30 -0.86
N GLU A 81 -0.22 -18.04 -1.30
CA GLU A 81 0.31 -16.90 -0.55
C GLU A 81 -0.81 -15.94 -0.17
N VAL A 82 -0.81 -15.53 1.08
CA VAL A 82 -1.67 -14.46 1.57
C VAL A 82 -0.99 -13.13 1.29
N ARG A 83 -1.67 -12.25 0.56
CA ARG A 83 -1.23 -10.88 0.28
C ARG A 83 -1.52 -10.00 1.48
N VAL A 84 -0.50 -9.30 1.98
CA VAL A 84 -0.64 -8.33 3.07
C VAL A 84 -0.27 -6.95 2.55
N TYR A 85 -1.15 -6.01 2.82
CA TYR A 85 -1.07 -4.64 2.37
C TYR A 85 -0.76 -3.73 3.55
N ALA A 86 0.31 -2.95 3.42
CA ALA A 86 0.62 -1.92 4.39
C ALA A 86 -0.15 -0.63 4.09
N LYS A 87 -0.40 0.14 5.15
CA LYS A 87 -0.89 1.52 5.09
C LYS A 87 0.25 2.45 4.64
N HIS A 88 -0.11 3.70 4.33
CA HIS A 88 0.85 4.73 3.92
C HIS A 88 1.96 4.97 4.95
N ASP A 89 1.71 4.74 6.23
CA ASP A 89 2.70 4.88 7.32
C ASP A 89 3.57 3.62 7.51
N GLY A 90 3.52 2.68 6.57
CA GLY A 90 4.25 1.41 6.61
C GLY A 90 3.68 0.38 7.58
N SER A 91 2.65 0.69 8.37
CA SER A 91 2.03 -0.28 9.29
C SER A 91 1.09 -1.23 8.56
N PHE A 92 1.01 -2.47 9.03
CA PHE A 92 0.04 -3.44 8.51
C PHE A 92 -0.59 -4.25 9.64
N THR A 93 -1.76 -4.79 9.35
CA THR A 93 -2.47 -5.73 10.22
C THR A 93 -3.26 -6.69 9.36
N ALA A 94 -3.18 -7.98 9.64
CA ALA A 94 -3.87 -9.01 8.87
C ALA A 94 -4.29 -10.18 9.77
N LYS A 95 -5.37 -10.86 9.36
CA LYS A 95 -5.90 -12.03 10.07
C LYS A 95 -5.32 -13.31 9.48
N PHE A 96 -4.81 -14.17 10.35
CA PHE A 96 -4.17 -15.44 10.01
C PHE A 96 -4.67 -16.57 10.91
N PHE A 97 -4.41 -17.80 10.48
CA PHE A 97 -4.47 -18.95 11.37
C PHE A 97 -3.18 -19.00 12.20
N ASP A 98 -3.23 -19.69 13.33
CA ASP A 98 -2.00 -20.04 14.04
C ASP A 98 -1.17 -21.00 13.18
N GLY A 99 0.15 -20.76 13.12
CA GLY A 99 1.04 -21.53 12.29
C GLY A 99 2.40 -20.88 12.02
N GLU A 100 3.21 -21.60 11.26
CA GLU A 100 4.52 -21.18 10.77
C GLU A 100 4.37 -20.69 9.32
N TYR A 101 4.92 -19.51 9.03
CA TYR A 101 4.83 -18.85 7.74
C TYR A 101 6.20 -18.41 7.25
N ASN A 102 6.39 -18.43 5.94
CA ASN A 102 7.49 -17.74 5.27
C ASN A 102 6.97 -16.40 4.74
N MET A 103 7.55 -15.31 5.23
CA MET A 103 7.24 -13.94 4.84
C MET A 103 8.28 -13.42 3.84
N ARG A 104 7.82 -12.94 2.70
CA ARG A 104 8.67 -12.28 1.67
C ARG A 104 8.03 -11.00 1.18
N THR A 105 8.83 -10.12 0.59
CA THR A 105 8.31 -8.97 -0.15
C THR A 105 7.81 -9.40 -1.53
N GLN A 106 6.89 -8.62 -2.11
CA GLN A 106 6.53 -8.81 -3.51
C GLN A 106 7.58 -8.15 -4.42
N THR A 107 8.14 -8.96 -5.32
CA THR A 107 9.29 -8.58 -6.15
C THR A 107 9.05 -7.32 -6.97
N ASN A 108 9.98 -6.37 -6.91
CA ASN A 108 9.97 -5.11 -7.67
C ASN A 108 8.68 -4.28 -7.49
N ARG A 109 8.00 -4.41 -6.34
CA ARG A 109 6.78 -3.64 -6.05
C ARG A 109 7.09 -2.48 -5.12
N ASN A 110 7.78 -2.73 -4.03
CA ASN A 110 7.97 -1.79 -2.94
C ASN A 110 9.05 -0.73 -3.24
N PRO A 111 8.99 0.48 -2.62
CA PRO A 111 10.03 1.51 -2.77
C PRO A 111 11.32 1.21 -2.01
N PHE A 112 11.51 -0.04 -1.58
CA PHE A 112 12.67 -0.55 -0.86
C PHE A 112 13.07 -1.92 -1.42
N GLU A 113 14.30 -2.33 -1.10
CA GLU A 113 14.87 -3.60 -1.56
C GLU A 113 14.04 -4.80 -1.11
N ASP A 114 13.89 -5.76 -2.03
CA ASP A 114 13.26 -7.03 -1.71
C ASP A 114 14.07 -7.81 -0.67
N PHE A 115 13.37 -8.58 0.17
CA PHE A 115 14.06 -9.48 1.09
C PHE A 115 14.86 -10.51 0.30
N THR A 116 16.16 -10.58 0.56
CA THR A 116 17.06 -11.53 -0.10
C THR A 116 16.66 -12.97 0.19
N THR A 117 16.17 -13.24 1.40
CA THR A 117 15.65 -14.54 1.83
C THR A 117 14.30 -14.38 2.51
N PRO A 118 13.36 -15.33 2.32
CA PRO A 118 12.12 -15.36 3.09
C PRO A 118 12.41 -15.43 4.59
N LYS A 119 11.66 -14.67 5.39
CA LYS A 119 11.76 -14.65 6.85
C LYS A 119 10.74 -15.63 7.44
N ALA A 120 11.20 -16.63 8.18
CA ALA A 120 10.32 -17.52 8.91
C ALA A 120 9.70 -16.78 10.11
N ILE A 121 8.39 -16.87 10.26
CA ILE A 121 7.63 -16.28 11.37
C ILE A 121 6.63 -17.30 11.93
N THR A 122 6.31 -17.17 13.20
CA THR A 122 5.24 -17.94 13.85
C THR A 122 4.12 -17.00 14.24
N VAL A 123 2.91 -17.27 13.75
CA VAL A 123 1.69 -16.60 14.18
C VAL A 123 1.06 -17.43 15.29
N ASN A 124 0.87 -16.82 16.45
CA ASN A 124 0.14 -17.39 17.57
C ASN A 124 -0.66 -16.28 18.27
N GLY A 125 -1.99 -16.32 18.15
CA GLY A 125 -2.86 -15.30 18.73
C GLY A 125 -2.56 -13.89 18.21
N ASN A 126 -2.24 -12.93 19.08
CA ASN A 126 -1.80 -11.60 18.67
C ASN A 126 -0.28 -11.55 18.56
N THR A 127 0.23 -11.52 17.32
CA THR A 127 1.66 -11.50 17.00
C THR A 127 2.03 -10.14 16.40
N ASP A 128 2.91 -9.41 17.07
CA ASP A 128 3.48 -8.15 16.57
C ASP A 128 4.95 -8.37 16.20
N LEU A 129 5.27 -8.14 14.93
CA LEU A 129 6.64 -8.20 14.41
C LEU A 129 7.45 -6.93 14.73
N GLY A 130 6.80 -5.90 15.28
CA GLY A 130 7.40 -4.62 15.58
C GLY A 130 7.87 -3.89 14.32
N ASN A 131 9.01 -3.22 14.43
CA ASN A 131 9.64 -2.52 13.32
C ASN A 131 10.43 -3.49 12.44
N ILE A 132 10.04 -3.57 11.18
CA ILE A 132 10.73 -4.31 10.13
C ILE A 132 11.60 -3.35 9.36
N GLU A 133 12.89 -3.37 9.66
CA GLU A 133 13.87 -2.52 9.00
C GLU A 133 14.05 -2.95 7.52
N VAL A 134 14.00 -1.98 6.62
CA VAL A 134 14.16 -2.16 5.17
C VAL A 134 15.19 -1.18 4.61
N VAL A 135 15.63 -1.40 3.37
CA VAL A 135 16.57 -0.52 2.66
C VAL A 135 15.84 0.18 1.52
N PRO A 136 15.36 1.42 1.69
CA PRO A 136 14.76 2.19 0.60
C PRO A 136 15.71 2.36 -0.59
N TYR A 137 15.16 2.47 -1.81
CA TYR A 137 16.00 2.84 -2.95
C TYR A 137 16.44 4.30 -2.85
N TRP A 138 15.48 5.16 -2.50
CA TRP A 138 15.66 6.58 -2.26
C TRP A 138 15.03 6.93 -0.92
N TRP A 139 15.52 7.98 -0.27
CA TRP A 139 15.00 8.45 1.00
C TRP A 139 14.84 9.97 1.02
N MET A 140 13.69 10.43 1.51
CA MET A 140 13.40 11.83 1.76
C MET A 140 13.71 12.15 3.23
N SER A 141 14.64 13.08 3.47
CA SER A 141 14.92 13.62 4.80
C SER A 141 14.73 15.13 4.84
N ASN A 142 14.52 15.68 6.03
CA ASN A 142 14.27 17.11 6.24
C ASN A 142 13.12 17.65 5.38
N PHE A 143 12.05 16.85 5.25
CA PHE A 143 10.90 17.19 4.42
C PHE A 143 10.11 18.35 5.03
N GLN A 144 9.98 19.42 4.26
CA GLN A 144 9.30 20.64 4.66
C GLN A 144 8.46 21.16 3.51
N THR A 145 7.28 21.68 3.84
CA THR A 145 6.37 22.26 2.86
C THR A 145 6.02 23.69 3.23
N THR A 146 5.70 24.48 2.21
CA THR A 146 5.14 25.82 2.34
C THR A 146 3.99 25.96 1.36
N TYR A 147 2.97 26.72 1.76
CA TYR A 147 1.87 27.11 0.89
C TYR A 147 1.63 28.61 1.06
N THR A 148 2.11 29.41 0.09
CA THR A 148 2.10 30.88 0.20
C THR A 148 1.77 31.48 -1.16
N GLY A 149 0.86 32.46 -1.18
CA GLY A 149 0.40 33.09 -2.43
C GLY A 149 -0.24 32.10 -3.41
N GLY A 150 -0.76 30.97 -2.91
CA GLY A 150 -1.33 29.90 -3.72
C GLY A 150 -0.32 28.96 -4.38
N VAL A 151 0.97 29.07 -4.05
CA VAL A 151 2.02 28.17 -4.53
C VAL A 151 2.40 27.18 -3.44
N PHE A 152 2.22 25.89 -3.72
CA PHE A 152 2.70 24.80 -2.88
C PHE A 152 4.15 24.47 -3.25
N THR A 153 5.05 24.49 -2.27
CA THR A 153 6.47 24.15 -2.44
C THR A 153 6.85 23.08 -1.42
N ALA A 154 7.46 21.99 -1.87
CA ALA A 154 8.10 21.01 -1.02
C ALA A 154 9.62 21.07 -1.18
N ASN A 155 10.33 21.11 -0.06
CA ASN A 155 11.79 21.08 0.02
C ASN A 155 12.21 19.90 0.89
N PHE A 156 13.17 19.11 0.41
CA PHE A 156 13.71 17.97 1.14
C PHE A 156 15.09 17.60 0.61
N ASN A 157 15.80 16.80 1.39
CA ASN A 157 17.01 16.13 0.94
C ASN A 157 16.62 14.76 0.38
N LEU A 158 17.11 14.44 -0.81
CA LEU A 158 16.88 13.19 -1.49
C LEU A 158 18.20 12.41 -1.58
N THR A 159 18.25 11.27 -0.90
CA THR A 159 19.43 10.41 -0.84
C THR A 159 19.16 9.09 -1.54
N LYS A 160 20.07 8.66 -2.43
CA LYS A 160 20.07 7.27 -2.92
C LYS A 160 20.65 6.38 -1.83
N VAL A 161 19.82 5.54 -1.23
CA VAL A 161 20.19 4.70 -0.08
C VAL A 161 20.66 3.31 -0.53
N SER A 162 19.89 2.67 -1.41
CA SER A 162 20.25 1.37 -1.98
C SER A 162 21.52 1.45 -2.84
N THR A 163 22.38 0.43 -2.72
CA THR A 163 23.56 0.26 -3.57
C THR A 163 23.22 -0.32 -4.94
N ASN A 164 21.96 -0.67 -5.20
CA ASN A 164 21.52 -1.20 -6.48
C ASN A 164 21.63 -0.14 -7.59
N SER A 165 22.61 -0.32 -8.48
CA SER A 165 22.89 0.64 -9.56
C SER A 165 21.78 0.71 -10.60
N ALA A 166 20.99 -0.36 -10.80
CA ALA A 166 19.87 -0.39 -11.75
C ALA A 166 18.66 0.45 -11.28
N ARG A 167 18.62 0.82 -10.00
CA ARG A 167 17.52 1.55 -9.36
C ARG A 167 17.87 3.02 -9.28
N THR A 168 17.43 3.78 -10.27
CA THR A 168 17.72 5.20 -10.45
C THR A 168 16.46 6.03 -10.19
N LEU A 169 16.60 7.34 -10.04
CA LEU A 169 15.45 8.23 -9.89
C LEU A 169 14.73 8.29 -11.24
N GLU A 170 13.44 7.98 -11.25
CA GLU A 170 12.61 8.01 -12.46
C GLU A 170 11.88 9.34 -12.59
N ARG A 171 11.20 9.75 -11.51
CA ARG A 171 10.38 10.97 -11.42
C ARG A 171 10.24 11.39 -9.96
N VAL A 172 10.02 12.68 -9.76
CA VAL A 172 9.41 13.20 -8.52
C VAL A 172 8.01 13.69 -8.86
N TYR A 173 7.02 13.35 -8.04
CA TYR A 173 5.62 13.69 -8.23
C TYR A 173 5.11 14.60 -7.11
N ILE A 174 4.13 15.43 -7.45
CA ILE A 174 3.11 15.94 -6.53
C ILE A 174 1.77 15.38 -7.00
N PHE A 175 1.10 14.62 -6.13
CA PHE A 175 -0.27 14.16 -6.37
C PHE A 175 -1.22 15.05 -5.58
N LEU A 176 -2.29 15.51 -6.23
CA LEU A 176 -3.41 16.19 -5.61
C LEU A 176 -4.65 15.28 -5.66
N SER A 177 -5.38 15.22 -4.54
CA SER A 177 -6.62 14.47 -4.43
C SER A 177 -7.68 15.27 -3.64
N PRO A 178 -8.98 15.11 -3.93
CA PRO A 178 -10.04 15.62 -3.05
C PRO A 178 -10.15 14.83 -1.72
N THR A 179 -9.46 13.69 -1.59
CA THR A 179 -9.45 12.83 -0.39
C THR A 179 -8.09 12.87 0.30
N ASN A 180 -8.05 12.53 1.58
CA ASN A 180 -6.82 12.44 2.39
C ASN A 180 -5.89 11.26 2.02
N THR A 181 -6.08 10.66 0.85
CA THR A 181 -5.28 9.55 0.32
C THR A 181 -4.66 9.91 -1.03
N PRO A 182 -3.91 11.03 -1.15
CA PRO A 182 -3.34 11.45 -2.42
C PRO A 182 -2.25 10.46 -2.86
N ASP A 183 -2.36 9.95 -4.08
CA ASP A 183 -1.44 9.00 -4.70
C ASP A 183 -1.74 8.87 -6.19
N ILE A 184 -1.09 7.93 -6.88
CA ILE A 184 -1.29 7.71 -8.31
C ILE A 184 -2.71 7.27 -8.68
N GLN A 185 -3.42 6.55 -7.81
CA GLN A 185 -4.77 6.05 -8.10
C GLN A 185 -5.81 7.15 -7.89
N SER A 186 -5.77 7.81 -6.74
CA SER A 186 -6.64 8.94 -6.42
C SER A 186 -6.39 10.15 -7.34
N ALA A 187 -5.18 10.30 -7.88
CA ALA A 187 -4.91 11.33 -8.89
C ALA A 187 -5.71 11.14 -10.20
N THR A 188 -6.33 9.99 -10.46
CA THR A 188 -7.27 9.83 -11.61
C THR A 188 -8.52 10.71 -11.48
N ILE A 189 -8.91 10.99 -10.23
CA ILE A 189 -9.96 11.93 -9.83
C ILE A 189 -9.37 13.24 -9.27
N GLY A 190 -8.09 13.51 -9.53
CA GLY A 190 -7.36 14.69 -9.09
C GLY A 190 -6.34 15.14 -10.14
N LEU A 191 -5.10 15.43 -9.70
CA LEU A 191 -4.00 15.85 -10.58
C LEU A 191 -2.69 15.16 -10.17
N ALA A 192 -1.88 14.79 -11.15
CA ALA A 192 -0.48 14.42 -10.94
C ALA A 192 0.43 15.39 -11.69
N LYS A 193 1.26 16.16 -10.97
CA LYS A 193 2.38 16.89 -11.55
C LYS A 193 3.67 16.13 -11.30
N ASN A 194 4.59 16.15 -12.26
CA ASN A 194 5.84 15.42 -12.13
C ASN A 194 7.00 16.15 -12.80
N TRP A 195 8.20 15.81 -12.36
CA TRP A 195 9.46 16.36 -12.86
C TRP A 195 10.45 15.24 -13.12
N THR A 196 11.22 15.39 -14.20
CA THR A 196 12.28 14.46 -14.56
C THR A 196 13.55 14.75 -13.76
N PRO A 197 14.39 13.74 -13.51
CA PRO A 197 15.70 13.94 -12.91
C PRO A 197 16.52 14.99 -13.66
N GLY A 198 17.25 15.83 -12.93
CA GLY A 198 18.07 16.92 -13.48
C GLY A 198 17.30 18.22 -13.81
N THR A 199 15.98 18.28 -13.56
CA THR A 199 15.21 19.52 -13.75
C THR A 199 15.75 20.63 -12.84
N ASN A 200 16.15 21.76 -13.42
CA ASN A 200 16.61 22.93 -12.69
C ASN A 200 16.13 24.23 -13.36
N SER A 201 14.89 24.62 -13.07
CA SER A 201 14.26 25.81 -13.67
C SER A 201 13.09 26.31 -12.81
N GLY A 202 12.82 27.61 -12.82
CA GLY A 202 11.69 28.20 -12.07
C GLY A 202 11.76 27.98 -10.55
N GLY A 203 12.96 27.79 -10.01
CA GLY A 203 13.17 27.44 -8.59
C GLY A 203 12.74 26.02 -8.22
N ILE A 204 12.53 25.13 -9.21
CA ILE A 204 12.45 23.68 -9.05
C ILE A 204 13.86 23.11 -9.20
N VAL A 205 14.23 22.18 -8.32
CA VAL A 205 15.50 21.44 -8.35
C VAL A 205 15.19 19.97 -8.14
N VAL A 206 15.50 19.13 -9.13
CA VAL A 206 15.41 17.68 -9.02
C VAL A 206 16.79 17.08 -9.27
N PRO A 207 17.32 16.24 -8.36
CA PRO A 207 18.62 15.60 -8.55
C PRO A 207 18.71 14.81 -9.85
N ALA A 208 19.94 14.59 -10.34
CA ALA A 208 20.18 13.71 -11.48
C ALA A 208 19.74 12.27 -11.20
N ALA A 209 19.41 11.52 -12.25
CA ALA A 209 18.88 10.15 -12.13
C ALA A 209 19.81 9.22 -11.33
N ASN A 210 21.12 9.41 -11.51
CA ASN A 210 22.19 8.67 -10.85
C ASN A 210 22.87 9.46 -9.73
N GLY A 211 22.19 10.50 -9.19
CA GLY A 211 22.75 11.33 -8.12
C GLY A 211 23.18 10.48 -6.93
N SER A 212 24.42 10.69 -6.47
CA SER A 212 24.96 10.08 -5.26
C SER A 212 24.88 11.05 -4.08
N GLY A 213 24.89 10.52 -2.87
CA GLY A 213 24.80 11.32 -1.64
C GLY A 213 23.42 11.97 -1.44
N SER A 214 23.36 12.89 -0.48
CA SER A 214 22.15 13.65 -0.13
C SER A 214 22.08 14.92 -0.98
N ASN A 215 21.13 14.96 -1.91
CA ASN A 215 20.95 16.09 -2.84
C ASN A 215 19.71 16.90 -2.46
N THR A 216 19.78 18.23 -2.55
CA THR A 216 18.59 19.07 -2.36
C THR A 216 17.58 18.80 -3.48
N CYS A 217 16.31 18.64 -3.10
CA CYS A 217 15.18 18.56 -4.00
C CYS A 217 14.12 19.58 -3.60
N THR A 218 13.69 20.36 -4.59
CA THR A 218 12.63 21.36 -4.47
C THR A 218 11.64 21.16 -5.60
N VAL A 219 10.38 20.88 -5.29
CA VAL A 219 9.29 20.80 -6.26
C VAL A 219 8.19 21.79 -5.91
N LYS A 220 7.57 22.39 -6.94
CA LYS A 220 6.62 23.49 -6.78
C LYS A 220 5.41 23.31 -7.67
N LEU A 221 4.23 23.61 -7.14
CA LEU A 221 2.99 23.63 -7.88
C LEU A 221 2.22 24.91 -7.57
N ASP A 222 2.07 25.75 -8.60
CA ASP A 222 1.25 26.95 -8.53
C ASP A 222 -0.22 26.60 -8.75
N LEU A 223 -1.01 26.65 -7.67
CA LEU A 223 -2.43 26.32 -7.72
C LEU A 223 -3.26 27.48 -8.27
N VAL A 224 -2.77 28.73 -8.22
CA VAL A 224 -3.45 29.88 -8.84
C VAL A 224 -3.35 29.74 -10.36
N ALA A 225 -2.16 29.44 -10.87
CA ALA A 225 -1.96 29.18 -12.28
C ALA A 225 -2.78 27.96 -12.74
N LEU A 226 -2.85 26.91 -11.92
CA LEU A 226 -3.67 25.71 -12.22
C LEU A 226 -5.16 26.06 -12.35
N VAL A 227 -5.73 26.76 -11.35
CA VAL A 227 -7.15 27.13 -11.34
C VAL A 227 -7.52 28.07 -12.49
N ASN A 228 -6.59 28.94 -12.90
CA ASN A 228 -6.80 29.88 -14.00
C ASN A 228 -6.31 29.35 -15.37
N SER A 229 -5.86 28.10 -15.44
CA SER A 229 -5.32 27.53 -16.67
C SER A 229 -6.38 27.46 -17.76
N THR A 230 -6.00 27.78 -19.00
CA THR A 230 -6.87 27.63 -20.17
C THR A 230 -6.82 26.23 -20.76
N ALA A 231 -5.85 25.41 -20.37
CA ALA A 231 -5.67 24.05 -20.86
C ALA A 231 -6.79 23.12 -20.37
N THR A 232 -7.37 22.35 -21.29
CA THR A 232 -8.51 21.46 -20.99
C THR A 232 -8.19 20.48 -19.87
N ALA A 233 -7.00 19.86 -19.89
CA ALA A 233 -6.61 18.89 -18.87
C ALA A 233 -6.54 19.49 -17.45
N ASP A 234 -6.09 20.74 -17.32
CA ASP A 234 -6.02 21.43 -16.03
C ASP A 234 -7.43 21.81 -15.55
N LYS A 235 -8.29 22.31 -16.45
CA LYS A 235 -9.70 22.60 -16.14
C LYS A 235 -10.44 21.36 -15.66
N ASP A 236 -10.28 20.23 -16.36
CA ASP A 236 -10.89 18.97 -15.98
C ASP A 236 -10.38 18.49 -14.61
N ALA A 237 -9.08 18.63 -14.34
CA ALA A 237 -8.49 18.29 -13.04
C ALA A 237 -9.03 19.19 -11.91
N VAL A 238 -9.11 20.50 -12.12
CA VAL A 238 -9.67 21.44 -11.14
C VAL A 238 -11.14 21.13 -10.88
N GLN A 239 -11.93 20.88 -11.94
CA GLN A 239 -13.34 20.49 -11.79
C GLN A 239 -13.49 19.23 -10.94
N LYS A 240 -12.67 18.20 -11.17
CA LYS A 240 -12.65 16.97 -10.36
C LYS A 240 -12.27 17.26 -8.90
N LEU A 241 -11.22 18.05 -8.67
CA LEU A 241 -10.78 18.44 -7.33
C LEU A 241 -11.85 19.22 -6.55
N THR A 242 -12.72 19.97 -7.23
CA THR A 242 -13.81 20.75 -6.60
C THR A 242 -15.20 20.10 -6.69
N SER A 243 -15.29 18.87 -7.18
CA SER A 243 -16.56 18.23 -7.55
C SER A 243 -17.52 17.98 -6.37
N PHE A 244 -17.01 17.95 -5.13
CA PHE A 244 -17.81 17.79 -3.90
C PHE A 244 -18.37 19.13 -3.40
N GLY A 245 -19.29 19.73 -4.17
CA GLY A 245 -20.09 20.86 -3.70
C GLY A 245 -19.32 22.17 -3.52
N GLY A 246 -18.25 22.39 -4.29
CA GLY A 246 -17.42 23.59 -4.16
C GLY A 246 -16.46 23.57 -2.97
N ASN A 247 -16.31 22.42 -2.28
CA ASN A 247 -15.23 22.25 -1.32
C ASN A 247 -13.88 22.39 -2.05
N ARG A 248 -13.05 23.32 -1.57
CA ARG A 248 -11.74 23.62 -2.13
C ARG A 248 -10.61 23.01 -1.31
N THR A 249 -10.95 22.27 -0.27
CA THR A 249 -10.00 21.46 0.49
C THR A 249 -9.51 20.33 -0.40
N ILE A 250 -8.20 20.25 -0.58
CA ILE A 250 -7.54 19.18 -1.31
C ILE A 250 -6.38 18.66 -0.47
N PHE A 251 -5.85 17.50 -0.84
CA PHE A 251 -4.69 16.92 -0.20
C PHE A 251 -3.58 16.73 -1.22
N ALA A 252 -2.36 17.03 -0.81
CA ALA A 252 -1.15 16.84 -1.58
C ALA A 252 -0.25 15.78 -0.93
N THR A 253 0.45 14.99 -1.73
CA THR A 253 1.65 14.25 -1.28
C THR A 253 2.76 14.42 -2.30
N VAL A 254 3.99 14.32 -1.84
CA VAL A 254 5.17 14.20 -2.70
C VAL A 254 5.55 12.74 -2.80
N ALA A 255 5.84 12.27 -4.01
CA ALA A 255 6.30 10.89 -4.22
C ALA A 255 7.60 10.84 -5.03
N VAL A 256 8.49 9.93 -4.64
CA VAL A 256 9.76 9.66 -5.32
C VAL A 256 9.67 8.31 -6.01
N LYS A 257 9.70 8.33 -7.34
CA LYS A 257 9.58 7.13 -8.16
C LYS A 257 10.94 6.57 -8.53
N THR A 258 11.10 5.26 -8.30
CA THR A 258 12.32 4.52 -8.64
C THR A 258 12.10 3.71 -9.92
N THR A 259 13.10 3.66 -10.79
CA THR A 259 13.03 2.91 -12.05
C THR A 259 12.79 1.42 -11.84
N GLY A 260 11.85 0.89 -12.62
CA GLY A 260 11.52 -0.55 -12.65
C GLY A 260 10.92 -1.09 -11.34
N ILE A 261 10.45 -0.19 -10.47
CA ILE A 261 9.64 -0.51 -9.29
C ILE A 261 8.21 -0.09 -9.61
N ASN A 262 7.20 -0.77 -9.08
CA ASN A 262 5.80 -0.40 -9.36
C ASN A 262 5.25 0.68 -8.42
N ASP A 263 5.70 0.72 -7.18
CA ASP A 263 5.35 1.75 -6.21
C ASP A 263 6.36 2.92 -6.17
N ALA A 264 6.13 3.90 -5.29
CA ALA A 264 6.98 5.05 -5.00
C ALA A 264 7.12 5.25 -3.49
N LEU A 265 8.12 6.01 -3.05
CA LEU A 265 8.22 6.48 -1.66
C LEU A 265 7.37 7.74 -1.52
N TYR A 266 6.45 7.79 -0.56
CA TYR A 266 5.54 8.93 -0.36
C TYR A 266 5.87 9.74 0.89
N SER A 267 5.50 11.03 0.88
CA SER A 267 5.37 11.83 2.09
C SER A 267 3.99 11.63 2.71
N ASP A 268 3.83 12.05 3.96
CA ASP A 268 2.50 12.20 4.55
C ASP A 268 1.63 13.14 3.71
N ALA A 269 0.31 12.96 3.80
CA ALA A 269 -0.66 13.82 3.14
C ALA A 269 -0.71 15.20 3.80
N ILE A 270 -0.64 16.25 2.98
CA ILE A 270 -0.74 17.65 3.40
C ILE A 270 -2.07 18.20 2.93
N GLN A 271 -2.88 18.71 3.86
CA GLN A 271 -4.11 19.41 3.51
C GLN A 271 -3.79 20.81 2.98
N LEU A 272 -4.35 21.16 1.82
CA LEU A 272 -4.25 22.47 1.19
C LEU A 272 -5.65 22.99 0.86
N GLN A 273 -5.71 24.27 0.49
CA GLN A 273 -6.93 24.91 0.00
C GLN A 273 -6.68 25.43 -1.41
N LEU A 274 -7.54 25.11 -2.38
CA LEU A 274 -7.46 25.71 -3.72
C LEU A 274 -7.82 27.22 -3.66
N PRO A 275 -7.03 28.07 -4.34
CA PRO A 275 -7.15 29.53 -4.31
C PRO A 275 -8.23 30.07 -5.23
#